data_AF-A0A840YDJ7-F1
#
_entry.id   AF-A0A840YDJ7-F1
#
_cell.length_a   1.000
_cell.length_b   1.000
_cell.length_c   1.000
_cell.angle_alpha   90.00
_cell.angle_beta   90.00
_cell.angle_gamma   90.00
#
_symmetry.space_group_name_H-M   'P 1'
#
loop_
_entity.id
_entity.type
_entity.pdbx_description
1 polymer ?
#
loop_
_entity_poly.entity_id
_entity_poly.type
_entity_poly.pdbx_seq_one_letter_code
_entity_poly.pdbx_strand_id
1 'polypeptide(L)' 'MSHSKTKPDAAAPVDASGLEETIAYLAKRHRVSQAIVREIARKLGSGERSAIEREIARGKARR' A
#
# COMPACT_ATOMS: atom_id res chain seq x y z
N MET A 1 -15.76 -28.64 10.69
CA MET A 1 -16.09 -27.60 9.70
C MET A 1 -16.38 -26.30 10.43
N SER A 2 -15.48 -25.31 10.40
CA SER A 2 -15.81 -23.87 10.50
C SER A 2 -14.53 -23.05 10.46
N HIS A 3 -14.02 -22.83 9.24
CA HIS A 3 -13.28 -21.61 8.97
C HIS A 3 -14.30 -20.50 8.78
N SER A 4 -14.04 -19.35 9.40
CA SER A 4 -14.35 -17.97 8.93
C SER A 4 -14.86 -17.10 10.06
N LYS A 5 -14.04 -16.15 10.52
CA LYS A 5 -14.20 -14.71 10.21
C LYS A 5 -13.19 -13.94 11.05
N THR A 6 -11.95 -13.87 10.57
CA THR A 6 -11.02 -12.82 11.01
C THR A 6 -11.70 -11.48 10.71
N LYS A 7 -11.99 -10.73 11.77
CA LYS A 7 -12.47 -9.35 11.71
C LYS A 7 -11.57 -8.56 10.75
N PRO A 8 -12.12 -7.66 9.91
CA PRO A 8 -11.26 -6.66 9.30
C PRO A 8 -10.70 -5.85 10.47
N ASP A 9 -9.39 -5.97 10.66
CA ASP A 9 -8.63 -5.01 11.44
C ASP A 9 -8.91 -3.67 10.78
N ALA A 10 -9.78 -2.88 11.42
CA ALA A 10 -10.04 -1.52 11.03
C ALA A 10 -8.75 -0.77 11.37
N ALA A 11 -7.79 -0.86 10.45
CA ALA A 11 -6.59 -0.05 10.44
C ALA A 11 -7.06 1.37 10.74
N ALA A 12 -6.56 1.94 11.84
CA ALA A 12 -6.80 3.31 12.25
C ALA A 12 -6.81 4.22 11.02
N PRO A 13 -7.70 5.23 10.94
CA PRO A 13 -7.82 6.08 9.77
C PRO A 13 -6.43 6.53 9.39
N VAL A 14 -5.91 5.94 8.30
CA VAL A 14 -4.62 6.32 7.76
C VAL A 14 -4.79 7.78 7.42
N ASP A 15 -4.08 8.63 8.17
CA ASP A 15 -4.17 10.07 7.99
C ASP A 15 -4.01 10.34 6.51
N ALA A 16 -5.09 10.82 5.87
CA ALA A 16 -5.16 10.87 4.41
C ALA A 16 -4.02 11.74 3.86
N SER A 17 -3.58 12.73 4.64
CA SER A 17 -2.42 13.58 4.37
C SER A 17 -1.11 12.78 4.38
N GLY A 18 -0.89 11.95 5.41
CA GLY A 18 0.31 11.11 5.52
C GLY A 18 0.38 10.00 4.46
N LEU A 19 -0.78 9.49 4.02
CA LEU A 19 -0.86 8.53 2.93
C LEU A 19 -0.45 9.15 1.59
N GLU A 20 -0.96 10.34 1.27
CA GLU A 20 -0.64 11.04 0.01
C GLU A 20 0.83 11.46 -0.04
N GLU A 21 1.42 11.88 1.08
CA GLU A 21 2.86 12.12 1.18
C GLU A 21 3.68 10.83 0.93
N THR A 22 3.23 9.71 1.51
CA THR A 22 3.86 8.40 1.31
C THR A 22 3.77 7.97 -0.16
N ILE A 23 2.63 8.19 -0.80
CA ILE A 23 2.41 7.92 -2.23
C ILE A 23 3.38 8.72 -3.08
N ALA A 24 3.46 10.04 -2.86
CA ALA A 24 4.33 10.93 -3.62
C ALA A 24 5.81 10.55 -3.43
N TYR A 25 6.21 10.25 -2.19
CA TYR A 25 7.56 9.82 -1.87
C TYR A 25 7.94 8.51 -2.57
N LEU A 26 7.10 7.48 -2.46
CA LEU A 26 7.36 6.17 -3.05
C LEU A 26 7.35 6.20 -4.57
N ALA A 27 6.43 6.96 -5.17
CA ALA A 27 6.37 7.18 -6.61
C ALA A 27 7.69 7.77 -7.13
N LYS A 28 8.20 8.83 -6.48
CA LYS A 28 9.47 9.47 -6.84
C LYS A 28 10.66 8.53 -6.62
N ARG A 29 10.76 7.90 -5.45
CA ARG A 29 11.87 7.00 -5.09
C ARG A 29 11.97 5.80 -6.03
N HIS A 30 10.84 5.20 -6.37
CA HIS A 30 10.79 4.00 -7.19
C HIS A 30 10.60 4.29 -8.69
N ARG A 31 10.46 5.55 -9.10
CA ARG A 31 10.18 5.94 -10.50
C ARG A 31 8.96 5.21 -11.07
N VAL A 32 7.89 5.14 -10.28
CA VAL A 32 6.59 4.56 -10.68
C VAL A 32 5.51 5.64 -10.59
N SER A 33 4.39 5.46 -11.28
CA SER A 33 3.29 6.41 -11.21
C SER A 33 2.63 6.38 -9.83
N GLN A 34 2.17 7.55 -9.35
CA GLN A 34 1.40 7.64 -8.11
C GLN A 34 0.14 6.77 -8.13
N ALA A 35 -0.46 6.57 -9.30
CA ALA A 35 -1.61 5.69 -9.50
C ALA A 35 -1.31 4.24 -9.09
N ILE A 36 -0.13 3.71 -9.46
CA ILE A 36 0.30 2.36 -9.06
C ILE A 36 0.44 2.27 -7.54
N VAL A 37 1.05 3.28 -6.92
CA VAL A 37 1.24 3.30 -5.47
C VAL A 37 -0.10 3.38 -4.71
N ARG A 38 -1.05 4.19 -5.20
CA ARG A 38 -2.42 4.25 -4.68
C ARG A 38 -3.15 2.91 -4.82
N GLU A 39 -3.01 2.24 -5.95
CA GLU A 39 -3.61 0.92 -6.16
C GLU A 39 -3.03 -0.11 -5.18
N ILE A 40 -1.71 -0.11 -4.99
CA ILE A 40 -1.04 -0.97 -4.01
C ILE A 40 -1.56 -0.69 -2.60
N ALA A 41 -1.63 0.58 -2.17
CA ALA A 41 -2.14 0.95 -0.86
C ALA A 41 -3.60 0.46 -0.66
N ARG A 42 -4.45 0.64 -1.68
CA ARG A 42 -5.83 0.13 -1.66
C ARG A 42 -5.91 -1.40 -1.59
N LYS A 43 -5.06 -2.10 -2.35
CA LYS A 43 -5.01 -3.57 -2.38
C LYS A 43 -4.52 -4.17 -1.07
N LEU A 44 -3.57 -3.50 -0.42
CA LEU A 44 -3.04 -3.90 0.89
C LEU A 44 -3.97 -3.49 2.04
N GLY A 45 -4.86 -2.51 1.82
CA GLY A 45 -5.65 -1.90 2.89
C GLY A 45 -4.78 -1.19 3.93
N SER A 46 -3.55 -0.81 3.57
CA SER A 46 -2.56 -0.26 4.50
C SER A 46 -1.84 0.93 3.88
N GLY A 47 -1.70 1.99 4.67
CA GLY A 47 -0.85 3.15 4.38
C GLY A 47 0.59 2.96 4.84
N GLU A 48 0.96 1.78 5.33
CA GLU A 48 2.29 1.51 5.83
C GLU A 48 3.31 1.51 4.68
N ARG A 49 4.21 2.48 4.73
CA ARG A 49 5.26 2.68 3.71
C ARG A 49 6.03 1.40 3.38
N SER A 50 6.45 0.64 4.40
CA SER A 50 7.22 -0.59 4.22
C SER A 50 6.44 -1.67 3.47
N ALA A 51 5.13 -1.79 3.72
CA ALA A 51 4.28 -2.76 3.04
C ALA A 51 4.10 -2.39 1.56
N ILE A 52 3.84 -1.12 1.29
CA ILE A 52 3.70 -0.59 -0.08
C ILE A 52 5.03 -0.73 -0.86
N GLU A 53 6.17 -0.39 -0.24
CA GLU A 53 7.49 -0.49 -0.85
C GLU A 53 7.85 -1.94 -1.24
N ARG A 54 7.52 -2.93 -0.40
CA ARG A 54 7.68 -4.36 -0.72
C ARG A 54 6.86 -4.76 -1.96
N GLU A 55 5.62 -4.30 -2.08
CA GLU A 55 4.78 -4.63 -3.24
C GLU A 55 5.29 -3.95 -4.53
N ILE A 56 5.78 -2.71 -4.45
CA ILE A 56 6.43 -2.03 -5.59
C ILE A 56 7.66 -2.83 -6.06
N ALA A 57 8.52 -3.26 -5.14
CA ALA A 57 9.70 -4.05 -5.46
C ALA A 57 9.32 -5.41 -6.10
N ARG A 58 8.30 -6.09 -5.56
CA ARG A 58 7.76 -7.33 -6.16
C ARG A 58 7.22 -7.11 -7.56
N GLY A 59 6.54 -5.99 -7.81
CA GLY A 59 6.01 -5.63 -9.13
C GLY A 59 7.11 -5.38 -10.16
N LYS A 60 8.22 -4.76 -9.74
CA LYS A 60 9.40 -4.56 -10.59
C LYS A 60 10.13 -5.86 -10.90
N ALA A 61 10.31 -6.75 -9.93
CA ALA A 61 11.01 -8.02 -10.14
C ALA A 61 10.27 -8.97 -11.12
N ARG A 62 8.98 -8.73 -11.35
CA ARG A 62 8.14 -9.50 -12.27
C ARG A 62 8.09 -8.94 -13.69
N ARG A 63 8.65 -7.75 -13.93
CA ARG A 63 8.66 -7.05 -15.22
C ARG A 63 10.09 -6.93 -15.73
#